data_AF-A0A1B8FYY8-F1
#
_entry.id   AF-A0A1B8FYY8-F1
#
_cell.length_a   1.000
_cell.length_b   1.000
_cell.length_c   1.000
_cell.angle_alpha   90.00
_cell.angle_beta   90.00
_cell.angle_gamma   90.00
#
_symmetry.space_group_name_H-M   'P 1'
#
loop_
_entity.id
_entity.type
_entity.pdbx_description
1 polymer ?
#
loop_
_entity_poly.entity_id
_entity_poly.type
_entity_poly.pdbx_seq_one_letter_code
_entity_poly.pdbx_strand_id
1 'polypeptide(L)'
;MPPPSPLAIATSSLQRLVKEEASYYKELEKQEARLKKIEESTEEDENREYTLKQERAAIEETKAVFPTLQQRIGDNLEKLRDQVEKALENPGEKTEEEVVKAKSAIESAEKALKDAAAKKA
;
A
#
# COMPACT_ATOMS: atom_id res chain seq x y z
N MET A 1 -11.95 -24.45 13.63
CA MET A 1 -12.55 -23.49 12.68
C MET A 1 -12.42 -24.06 11.28
N PRO A 2 -13.44 -23.90 10.41
CA PRO A 2 -13.29 -24.26 9.00
C PRO A 2 -12.20 -23.39 8.33
N PRO A 3 -11.57 -23.88 7.25
CA PRO A 3 -10.62 -23.07 6.48
C PRO A 3 -11.32 -21.85 5.87
N PRO A 4 -10.62 -20.71 5.71
CA PRO A 4 -11.18 -19.53 5.08
C PRO A 4 -11.52 -19.78 3.61
N SER A 5 -12.58 -19.13 3.12
CA SER A 5 -12.99 -19.20 1.72
C SER A 5 -11.95 -18.56 0.78
N PRO A 6 -11.92 -18.93 -0.52
CA PRO A 6 -11.09 -18.24 -1.50
C PRO A 6 -11.32 -16.73 -1.55
N LEU A 7 -12.58 -16.29 -1.40
CA LEU A 7 -12.96 -14.87 -1.33
C LEU A 7 -12.37 -14.17 -0.10
N ALA A 8 -12.45 -14.81 1.08
CA ALA A 8 -11.88 -14.29 2.31
C ALA A 8 -10.34 -14.19 2.23
N ILE A 9 -9.68 -15.20 1.65
CA ILE A 9 -8.22 -15.20 1.43
C ILE A 9 -7.83 -14.04 0.51
N ALA A 10 -8.47 -13.90 -0.64
CA ALA A 10 -8.19 -12.82 -1.59
C ALA A 10 -8.43 -11.43 -0.96
N THR A 11 -9.51 -11.27 -0.20
CA THR A 11 -9.83 -10.03 0.53
C THR A 11 -8.72 -9.66 1.51
N SER A 12 -8.29 -10.61 2.35
CA SER A 12 -7.25 -10.36 3.34
C SER A 12 -5.88 -10.07 2.72
N SER A 13 -5.55 -10.72 1.60
CA SER A 13 -4.33 -10.46 0.82
C SER A 13 -4.28 -9.02 0.33
N LEU A 14 -5.36 -8.56 -0.33
CA LEU A 14 -5.43 -7.20 -0.84
C LEU A 14 -5.37 -6.15 0.28
N GLN A 15 -6.10 -6.36 1.38
CA GLN A 15 -6.07 -5.46 2.53
C GLN A 15 -4.67 -5.34 3.15
N ARG A 16 -3.89 -6.42 3.20
CA ARG A 16 -2.52 -6.38 3.72
C ARG A 16 -1.62 -5.53 2.82
N LEU A 17 -1.73 -5.68 1.51
CA LEU A 17 -0.94 -4.90 0.55
C LEU A 17 -1.27 -3.41 0.62
N VAL A 18 -2.55 -3.04 0.72
CA VAL A 18 -2.96 -1.63 0.88
C VAL A 18 -2.42 -1.04 2.19
N LYS A 19 -2.44 -1.79 3.30
CA LYS A 19 -1.86 -1.35 4.57
C LYS A 19 -0.34 -1.23 4.51
N GLU A 20 0.32 -2.13 3.80
CA GLU A 20 1.76 -2.09 3.55
C GLU A 20 2.13 -0.82 2.78
N GLU A 21 1.42 -0.51 1.69
CA GLU A 21 1.66 0.72 0.91
C GLU A 21 1.44 1.98 1.74
N ALA A 22 0.36 2.04 2.53
CA ALA A 22 0.10 3.13 3.44
C ALA A 22 1.22 3.30 4.50
N SER A 23 1.86 2.20 4.91
CA SER A 23 2.96 2.23 5.88
C SER A 23 4.23 2.79 5.25
N TYR A 24 4.55 2.40 4.01
CA TYR A 24 5.67 2.99 3.28
C TYR A 24 5.47 4.48 2.99
N TYR A 25 4.25 4.94 2.69
CA TYR A 25 3.99 6.37 2.56
C TYR A 25 4.20 7.15 3.86
N LYS A 26 3.83 6.58 5.01
CA LYS A 26 4.11 7.19 6.31
C LYS A 26 5.60 7.25 6.63
N GLU A 27 6.37 6.25 6.21
CA GLU A 27 7.82 6.26 6.39
C GLU A 27 8.47 7.32 5.51
N LEU A 28 8.06 7.40 4.23
CA LEU A 28 8.52 8.44 3.31
C LEU A 28 8.27 9.85 3.86
N GLU A 29 7.06 10.12 4.37
CA GLU A 29 6.72 11.42 4.96
C GLU A 29 7.65 11.77 6.14
N LYS A 30 7.96 10.79 6.99
CA LYS A 30 8.90 11.00 8.12
C LYS A 30 10.32 11.26 7.63
N GLN A 31 10.78 10.53 6.62
CA GLN A 31 12.10 10.71 6.02
C GLN A 31 12.23 12.11 5.40
N GLU A 32 11.25 12.53 4.61
CA GLU A 32 11.21 13.86 4.00
C GLU A 32 11.17 14.97 5.05
N ALA A 33 10.42 14.79 6.14
CA ALA A 33 10.41 15.74 7.25
C ALA A 33 11.76 15.83 7.97
N ARG A 34 12.46 14.70 8.17
CA ARG A 34 13.82 14.67 8.73
C ARG A 34 14.82 15.36 7.80
N LEU A 35 14.78 15.04 6.51
CA LEU A 35 15.64 15.66 5.50
C LEU A 35 15.49 17.18 5.53
N LYS A 36 14.25 17.67 5.48
CA LYS A 36 13.93 19.09 5.54
C LYS A 36 14.51 19.76 6.80
N LYS A 37 14.39 19.11 7.96
CA LYS A 37 14.96 19.63 9.22
C LYS A 37 16.49 19.76 9.16
N ILE A 38 17.19 18.81 8.53
CA ILE A 38 18.66 18.87 8.37
C ILE A 38 19.05 19.96 7.35
N GLU A 39 18.26 20.13 6.29
CA GLU A 39 18.45 21.17 5.28
C GLU A 39 18.24 22.59 5.85
N GLU A 40 17.29 22.76 6.76
CA GLU A 40 16.98 24.03 7.42
C GLU A 40 17.84 24.32 8.66
N SER A 41 18.58 23.33 9.17
CA SER A 41 19.45 23.52 10.34
C SER A 41 20.56 24.52 10.06
N THR A 42 20.74 25.49 10.97
CA THR A 42 21.81 26.49 10.95
C THR A 42 22.98 26.13 11.87
N GLU A 43 22.90 24.99 12.56
CA GLU A 43 23.97 24.50 13.43
C GLU A 43 25.15 23.97 12.58
N GLU A 44 26.38 24.26 13.02
CA GLU A 44 27.56 23.66 12.41
C GLU A 44 27.63 22.17 12.78
N ASP A 45 27.41 21.32 11.78
CA ASP A 45 27.58 19.87 11.86
C ASP A 45 28.59 19.42 10.79
N GLU A 46 29.76 18.99 11.23
CA GLU A 46 30.84 18.48 10.36
C GLU A 46 30.39 17.28 9.52
N ASN A 47 29.34 16.57 9.95
CA ASN A 47 28.80 15.40 9.26
C ASN A 47 27.58 15.72 8.38
N ARG A 48 27.16 16.99 8.29
CA ARG A 48 25.89 17.38 7.65
C ARG A 48 25.72 16.81 6.24
N GLU A 49 26.75 16.93 5.39
CA GLU A 49 26.69 16.42 4.01
C GLU A 49 26.54 14.90 3.95
N TYR A 50 27.22 14.19 4.85
CA TYR A 50 27.10 12.74 4.97
C TYR A 50 25.69 12.34 5.40
N THR A 51 25.14 13.01 6.43
CA THR A 51 23.78 12.79 6.92
C THR A 51 22.73 13.07 5.84
N LEU A 52 22.87 14.19 5.10
CA LEU A 52 21.99 14.52 3.98
C LEU A 52 22.01 13.44 2.89
N LYS A 53 23.20 12.96 2.53
CA LYS A 53 23.36 11.89 1.55
C LYS A 53 22.68 10.59 2.01
N GLN A 54 22.83 10.23 3.28
CA GLN A 54 22.17 9.04 3.84
C GLN A 54 20.65 9.14 3.82
N GLU A 55 20.08 10.26 4.28
CA GLU A 55 18.63 10.43 4.31
C GLU A 55 18.04 10.42 2.89
N ARG A 56 18.71 11.08 1.93
CA ARG A 56 18.32 11.02 0.51
C ARG A 56 18.37 9.60 -0.05
N ALA A 57 19.41 8.83 0.28
CA ALA A 57 19.49 7.44 -0.15
C ALA A 57 18.34 6.59 0.42
N ALA A 58 18.03 6.73 1.72
CA ALA A 58 16.92 6.03 2.36
C ALA A 58 15.55 6.39 1.74
N ILE A 59 15.35 7.66 1.37
CA ILE A 59 14.16 8.11 0.63
C ILE A 59 14.05 7.40 -0.71
N GLU A 60 15.13 7.35 -1.49
CA GLU A 60 15.12 6.71 -2.81
C GLU A 60 14.91 5.19 -2.71
N GLU A 61 15.50 4.53 -1.72
CA GLU A 61 15.24 3.12 -1.42
C GLU A 61 13.78 2.86 -1.08
N THR A 62 13.17 3.73 -0.25
CA THR A 62 11.75 3.65 0.10
C THR A 62 10.87 3.86 -1.14
N LYS A 63 11.20 4.85 -1.98
CA LYS A 63 10.48 5.11 -3.23
C LYS A 63 10.55 3.94 -4.20
N ALA A 64 11.68 3.24 -4.26
CA ALA A 64 11.89 2.11 -5.14
C ALA A 64 10.99 0.90 -4.83
N VAL A 65 10.40 0.82 -3.63
CA VAL A 65 9.45 -0.25 -3.25
C VAL A 65 8.08 -0.05 -3.91
N PHE A 66 7.63 1.20 -4.10
CA PHE A 66 6.26 1.49 -4.53
C PHE A 66 5.87 0.87 -5.88
N PRO A 67 6.70 0.88 -6.95
CA PRO A 67 6.29 0.34 -8.25
C PRO A 67 5.86 -1.14 -8.16
N THR A 68 6.69 -1.97 -7.54
CA THR A 68 6.41 -3.40 -7.37
C THR A 68 5.20 -3.63 -6.44
N LEU A 69 5.05 -2.80 -5.39
CA LEU A 69 3.93 -2.91 -4.47
C LEU A 69 2.60 -2.53 -5.14
N GLN A 70 2.58 -1.46 -5.93
CA GLN A 70 1.42 -1.02 -6.71
C GLN A 70 1.01 -2.05 -7.75
N GLN A 71 1.98 -2.66 -8.44
CA GLN A 71 1.70 -3.77 -9.34
C GLN A 71 1.02 -4.93 -8.60
N ARG A 72 1.55 -5.34 -7.44
CA ARG A 72 0.96 -6.42 -6.63
C ARG A 72 -0.45 -6.08 -6.14
N ILE A 73 -0.70 -4.82 -5.79
CA ILE A 73 -2.05 -4.34 -5.43
C ILE A 73 -2.99 -4.46 -6.62
N GLY A 74 -2.59 -3.99 -7.81
CA GLY A 74 -3.36 -4.15 -9.05
C GLY A 74 -3.68 -5.61 -9.38
N ASP A 75 -2.68 -6.49 -9.32
CA ASP A 75 -2.87 -7.92 -9.58
C ASP A 75 -3.82 -8.59 -8.58
N ASN A 76 -3.78 -8.19 -7.30
CA ASN A 76 -4.68 -8.74 -6.27
C ASN A 76 -6.08 -8.11 -6.35
N LEU A 77 -6.19 -6.88 -6.82
CA LEU A 77 -7.45 -6.20 -7.07
C LEU A 77 -8.27 -6.94 -8.15
N GLU A 78 -7.64 -7.25 -9.29
CA GLU A 78 -8.33 -8.01 -10.35
C GLU A 78 -8.70 -9.42 -9.87
N LYS A 79 -7.79 -10.12 -9.17
CA LYS A 79 -8.12 -11.44 -8.57
C LYS A 79 -9.30 -11.37 -7.61
N LEU A 80 -9.41 -10.31 -6.81
CA LEU A 80 -10.52 -10.18 -5.87
C LEU A 80 -11.84 -9.88 -6.61
N ARG A 81 -11.81 -9.08 -7.67
CA ARG A 81 -12.98 -8.85 -8.54
C ARG A 81 -13.50 -10.16 -9.14
N ASP A 82 -12.61 -11.00 -9.67
CA ASP A 82 -12.96 -12.33 -10.20
C ASP A 82 -13.60 -13.22 -9.12
N GLN A 83 -13.06 -13.19 -7.90
CA GLN A 83 -13.64 -13.96 -6.78
C GLN A 83 -15.02 -13.45 -6.38
N VAL A 84 -15.24 -12.13 -6.40
CA VAL A 84 -16.55 -11.54 -6.12
C VAL A 84 -17.57 -11.95 -7.19
N GLU A 85 -17.20 -11.95 -8.47
CA GLU A 85 -18.07 -12.41 -9.56
C GLU A 85 -18.46 -13.88 -9.41
N LYS A 86 -17.47 -14.77 -9.25
CA LYS A 86 -17.71 -16.21 -9.00
C LYS A 86 -18.60 -16.46 -7.79
N ALA A 87 -18.38 -15.68 -6.75
CA ALA A 87 -19.21 -15.71 -5.57
C ALA A 87 -20.66 -15.31 -5.96
N LEU A 88 -20.89 -14.21 -6.69
CA LEU A 88 -22.22 -13.77 -7.15
C LEU A 88 -22.97 -14.81 -7.97
N GLU A 89 -22.27 -15.60 -8.79
CA GLU A 89 -22.87 -16.69 -9.57
C GLU A 89 -23.27 -17.90 -8.73
N ASN A 90 -22.61 -18.15 -7.60
CA ASN A 90 -22.85 -19.31 -6.73
C ASN A 90 -23.16 -18.88 -5.27
N PRO A 91 -24.42 -18.48 -4.96
CA PRO A 91 -24.82 -18.02 -3.63
C PRO A 91 -24.64 -19.03 -2.49
N GLY A 92 -24.57 -20.33 -2.80
CA GLY A 92 -24.47 -21.40 -1.81
C GLY A 92 -23.10 -21.54 -1.12
N GLU A 93 -22.04 -20.92 -1.64
CA GLU A 93 -20.66 -21.05 -1.11
C GLU A 93 -20.17 -19.85 -0.30
N LYS A 94 -20.99 -18.81 -0.10
CA LYS A 94 -20.54 -17.51 0.42
C LYS A 94 -21.50 -16.90 1.42
N THR A 95 -20.96 -16.08 2.33
CA THR A 95 -21.78 -15.20 3.17
C THR A 95 -21.89 -13.82 2.54
N GLU A 96 -23.06 -13.18 2.67
CA GLU A 96 -23.26 -11.79 2.24
C GLU A 96 -22.21 -10.84 2.86
N GLU A 97 -21.79 -11.15 4.09
CA GLU A 97 -20.74 -10.44 4.82
C GLU A 97 -19.37 -10.50 4.12
N GLU A 98 -18.96 -11.65 3.56
CA GLU A 98 -17.69 -11.77 2.83
C GLU A 98 -17.70 -10.91 1.56
N VAL A 99 -18.83 -10.85 0.85
CA VAL A 99 -18.97 -10.01 -0.35
C VAL A 99 -18.88 -8.53 0.00
N VAL A 100 -19.50 -8.09 1.10
CA VAL A 100 -19.42 -6.69 1.57
C VAL A 100 -17.98 -6.33 1.92
N LYS A 101 -17.26 -7.20 2.64
CA LYS A 101 -15.84 -6.99 2.98
C LYS A 101 -14.95 -6.94 1.74
N ALA A 102 -15.19 -7.80 0.76
CA ALA A 102 -14.45 -7.82 -0.49
C ALA A 102 -14.64 -6.51 -1.27
N LYS A 103 -15.88 -6.02 -1.40
CA LYS A 103 -16.18 -4.73 -2.06
C LYS A 103 -15.48 -3.55 -1.36
N SER A 104 -15.51 -3.50 -0.04
CA SER A 104 -14.80 -2.45 0.72
C SER A 104 -13.27 -2.52 0.52
N ALA A 105 -12.70 -3.73 0.40
CA ALA A 105 -11.28 -3.90 0.09
C ALA A 105 -10.93 -3.45 -1.34
N ILE A 106 -11.81 -3.70 -2.31
CA ILE A 106 -11.69 -3.21 -3.70
C ILE A 106 -11.66 -1.68 -3.70
N GLU A 107 -12.65 -1.03 -3.09
CA GLU A 107 -12.72 0.45 -3.00
C GLU A 107 -11.47 1.04 -2.33
N SER A 108 -10.98 0.42 -1.26
CA SER A 108 -9.77 0.85 -0.57
C SER A 108 -8.52 0.75 -1.46
N ALA A 109 -8.41 -0.33 -2.25
CA ALA A 109 -7.29 -0.52 -3.16
C ALA A 109 -7.34 0.43 -4.36
N GLU A 110 -8.53 0.66 -4.94
CA GLU A 110 -8.72 1.64 -6.01
C GLU A 110 -8.36 3.05 -5.54
N LYS A 111 -8.79 3.43 -4.34
CA LYS A 111 -8.40 4.70 -3.73
C LYS A 111 -6.88 4.79 -3.55
N ALA A 112 -6.25 3.74 -3.02
CA ALA A 112 -4.80 3.71 -2.81
C ALA A 112 -4.03 3.89 -4.13
N LEU A 113 -4.41 3.16 -5.19
CA LEU A 113 -3.80 3.29 -6.53
C LEU A 113 -4.03 4.68 -7.14
N LYS A 114 -5.21 5.28 -6.93
CA LYS A 114 -5.50 6.64 -7.39
C LYS A 114 -4.65 7.68 -6.65
N ASP A 115 -4.56 7.57 -5.31
CA ASP A 115 -3.73 8.44 -4.49
C ASP A 115 -2.25 8.32 -4.87
N ALA A 116 -1.79 7.09 -5.16
CA ALA A 116 -0.45 6.82 -5.66
C ALA A 116 -0.17 7.47 -7.02
N ALA A 117 -1.13 7.41 -7.96
CA ALA A 117 -1.01 8.06 -9.25
C ALA A 117 -0.95 9.60 -9.11
N ALA A 118 -1.73 10.17 -8.20
CA ALA A 118 -1.71 11.62 -7.92
C ALA A 118 -0.38 12.11 -7.32
N LYS A 119 0.32 11.27 -6.55
CA LYS A 119 1.63 11.59 -5.97
C LYS A 119 2.80 11.45 -6.97
N LYS A 120 2.57 10.85 -8.14
CA LYS A 120 3.56 10.74 -9.22
C LYS A 120 3.49 11.91 -10.21
N ALA A 121 2.39 12.67 -10.22
CA ALA A 121 2.16 13.83 -11.08
C ALA A 121 2.71 15.11 -10.45
#